data_AF-A0A7C1SST6-F1
#
_entry.id   AF-A0A7C1SST6-F1
#
_cell.length_a   1.000
_cell.length_b   1.000
_cell.length_c   1.000
_cell.angle_alpha   90.00
_cell.angle_beta   90.00
_cell.angle_gamma   90.00
#
_symmetry.space_group_name_H-M   'P 1'
#
loop_
_entity.id
_entity.type
_entity.pdbx_description
1 polymer ?
#
loop_
_entity_poly.entity_id
_entity_poly.type
_entity_poly.pdbx_seq_one_letter_code
_entity_poly.pdbx_strand_id
1 'polypeptide(L)'
;MPETIVLKKCSSCKEIKPLTEFYKNCCRKDGYRCYCKDCHTKINQQYWKTKKGKLCKQKATKKFRQTEKGKLIQQKASSKYLKTEKGRQNHKEYCNKNPEKRKAKNAIASAIRSNKLVRPDTLSCSCGEQAMEYHHHKGYDLKHWLNVVAVCHKCHCSIHYQRPTMLG
;
A
#
# COMPACT_ATOMS: atom_id res chain seq x y z
N MET A 1 49.93 24.38 -12.55
CA MET A 1 49.11 25.31 -13.35
C MET A 1 48.01 25.84 -12.45
N PRO A 2 47.79 27.15 -12.33
CA PRO A 2 46.69 27.65 -11.52
C PRO A 2 45.36 27.28 -12.19
N GLU A 3 44.49 26.56 -11.48
CA GLU A 3 43.12 26.33 -11.91
C GLU A 3 42.38 27.67 -11.98
N THR A 4 41.88 28.04 -13.15
CA THR A 4 41.03 29.21 -13.33
C THR A 4 39.64 28.92 -12.78
N ILE A 5 39.32 29.51 -11.63
CA ILE A 5 37.99 29.41 -11.03
C ILE A 5 37.03 30.32 -11.79
N VAL A 6 36.14 29.73 -12.59
CA VAL A 6 35.08 30.47 -13.26
C VAL A 6 33.94 30.76 -12.28
N LEU A 7 33.59 32.03 -12.12
CA LEU A 7 32.58 32.50 -11.18
C LEU A 7 31.25 32.83 -11.90
N LYS A 8 30.15 32.70 -11.15
CA LYS A 8 28.80 33.01 -11.63
C LYS A 8 27.94 33.60 -10.51
N LYS A 9 27.15 34.61 -10.86
CA LYS A 9 26.16 35.21 -9.94
C LYS A 9 24.88 34.38 -9.88
N CYS A 10 24.47 34.00 -8.67
CA CYS A 10 23.19 33.33 -8.43
C CYS A 10 22.04 34.31 -8.62
N SER A 11 21.03 33.95 -9.43
CA SER A 11 19.87 34.83 -9.67
C SER A 11 18.91 34.92 -8.49
N SER A 12 19.01 34.03 -7.50
CA SER A 12 18.17 34.00 -6.28
C SER A 12 18.81 34.78 -5.13
N CYS A 13 19.95 34.31 -4.58
CA CYS A 13 20.62 34.98 -3.45
C CYS A 13 21.57 36.12 -3.86
N LYS A 14 21.81 36.32 -5.17
CA LYS A 14 22.67 37.39 -5.74
C LYS A 14 24.16 37.29 -5.40
N GLU A 15 24.60 36.28 -4.66
CA GLU A 15 26.01 35.98 -4.40
C GLU A 15 26.73 35.50 -5.68
N ILE A 16 28.02 35.86 -5.79
CA ILE A 16 28.94 35.36 -6.83
C ILE A 16 29.63 34.13 -6.25
N LYS A 17 29.45 32.98 -6.90
CA LYS A 17 30.01 31.68 -6.46
C LYS A 17 30.73 30.99 -7.62
N PRO A 18 31.67 30.06 -7.35
CA PRO A 18 32.28 29.26 -8.42
C PRO A 18 31.25 28.39 -9.13
N LEU A 19 31.50 28.05 -10.41
CA LEU A 19 30.59 27.22 -11.21
C LEU A 19 30.35 25.82 -10.59
N THR A 20 31.26 25.34 -9.75
CA THR A 20 31.09 24.11 -8.96
C THR A 20 29.89 24.18 -8.00
N GLU A 21 29.46 25.37 -7.60
CA GLU A 21 28.28 25.62 -6.76
C GLU A 21 26.96 25.71 -7.55
N PHE A 22 27.00 25.40 -8.85
CA PHE A 22 25.82 25.37 -9.71
C PHE A 22 25.65 23.98 -10.33
N TYR A 23 24.41 23.53 -10.49
CA TYR A 23 24.13 22.30 -11.22
C TYR A 23 24.32 22.52 -12.72
N LYS A 24 24.91 21.54 -13.41
CA LYS A 24 24.98 21.52 -14.88
C LYS A 24 23.56 21.50 -15.48
N ASN A 25 23.38 22.22 -16.57
CA ASN A 25 22.16 22.26 -17.36
C ASN A 25 22.53 22.49 -18.83
N CYS A 26 22.56 21.41 -19.61
CA CYS A 26 22.95 21.44 -21.02
C CYS A 26 22.01 22.27 -21.91
N CYS A 27 20.78 22.54 -21.46
CA CYS A 27 19.85 23.37 -22.23
C CYS A 27 20.11 24.88 -22.12
N ARG A 28 21.07 25.33 -21.29
CA ARG A 28 21.41 26.74 -21.14
C ARG A 28 22.70 27.06 -21.87
N LYS A 29 22.80 28.28 -22.41
CA LYS A 29 23.96 28.77 -23.17
C LYS A 29 25.29 28.63 -22.41
N ASP A 30 25.25 28.83 -21.10
CA ASP A 30 26.41 28.71 -20.22
C ASP A 30 26.63 27.30 -19.67
N GLY A 31 25.71 26.35 -19.90
CA GLY A 31 25.79 24.98 -19.40
C GLY A 31 25.47 24.81 -17.91
N TYR A 32 25.03 25.86 -17.20
CA TYR A 32 24.77 25.82 -15.74
C TYR A 32 23.43 26.44 -15.38
N ARG A 33 22.82 26.00 -14.27
CA ARG A 33 21.60 26.64 -13.73
C ARG A 33 21.86 28.10 -13.29
N CYS A 34 20.79 28.89 -13.27
CA CYS A 34 20.83 30.27 -12.80
C CYS A 34 20.88 30.40 -11.27
N TYR A 35 20.49 29.36 -10.53
CA TYR A 35 20.52 29.32 -9.07
C TYR A 35 21.67 28.43 -8.59
N CYS A 36 22.33 28.86 -7.51
CA CYS A 36 23.29 28.01 -6.81
C CYS A 36 22.59 26.78 -6.19
N LYS A 37 23.36 25.77 -5.84
CA LYS A 37 22.88 24.52 -5.24
C LYS A 37 22.01 24.76 -4.01
N ASP A 38 22.40 25.68 -3.13
CA ASP A 38 21.65 26.01 -1.91
C ASP A 38 20.25 26.56 -2.22
N CYS A 39 20.19 27.57 -3.10
CA CYS A 39 18.92 28.17 -3.51
C CYS A 39 18.04 27.16 -4.24
N HIS A 40 18.63 26.33 -5.10
CA HIS A 40 17.91 25.26 -5.79
C HIS A 40 17.30 24.25 -4.80
N THR A 41 18.06 23.83 -3.79
CA THR A 41 17.59 22.92 -2.74
C THR A 41 16.42 23.53 -1.96
N LYS A 42 16.51 24.82 -1.58
CA LYS A 42 15.42 25.53 -0.88
C LYS A 42 14.14 25.59 -1.73
N ILE A 43 14.24 25.97 -3.00
CA ILE A 43 13.11 26.02 -3.93
C ILE A 43 12.49 24.63 -4.10
N ASN A 44 13.31 23.60 -4.30
CA ASN A 44 12.83 22.23 -4.45
C ASN A 44 12.11 21.73 -3.18
N GLN A 45 12.67 21.99 -1.99
CA GLN A 45 12.04 21.66 -0.72
C GLN A 45 10.67 22.34 -0.56
N GLN A 46 10.56 23.63 -0.92
CA GLN A 46 9.30 24.35 -0.91
C GLN A 46 8.30 23.74 -1.90
N TYR A 47 8.74 23.42 -3.12
CA TYR A 47 7.91 22.76 -4.13
C TYR A 47 7.32 21.42 -3.62
N TRP A 48 8.12 20.57 -2.97
CA TRP A 48 7.64 19.28 -2.45
C TRP A 48 6.65 19.41 -1.28
N LYS A 49 6.60 20.58 -0.61
CA LYS A 49 5.58 20.89 0.40
C LYS A 49 4.23 21.31 -0.22
N THR A 50 4.22 21.79 -1.47
CA THR A 50 2.99 22.18 -2.18
C THR A 50 2.07 20.98 -2.42
N LYS A 51 0.77 21.24 -2.67
CA LYS A 51 -0.21 20.21 -3.05
C LYS A 51 0.23 19.44 -4.30
N LYS A 52 0.76 20.15 -5.31
CA LYS A 52 1.25 19.55 -6.57
C LYS A 52 2.44 18.62 -6.33
N GLY A 53 3.44 19.07 -5.57
CA GLY A 53 4.60 18.24 -5.22
C GLY A 53 4.22 16.98 -4.43
N LYS A 54 3.36 17.14 -3.39
CA LYS A 54 2.83 16.00 -2.63
C LYS A 54 2.09 15.00 -3.53
N LEU A 55 1.24 15.48 -4.43
CA LEU A 55 0.52 14.63 -5.37
C LEU A 55 1.46 13.88 -6.32
N CYS A 56 2.49 14.54 -6.85
CA CYS A 56 3.51 13.90 -7.68
C CYS A 56 4.21 12.77 -6.91
N LYS A 57 4.63 13.04 -5.66
CA LYS A 57 5.24 12.03 -4.78
C LYS A 57 4.29 10.86 -4.53
N GLN A 58 3.02 11.12 -4.22
CA GLN A 58 2.01 10.07 -4.01
C GLN A 58 1.82 9.19 -5.25
N LYS A 59 1.70 9.81 -6.44
CA LYS A 59 1.58 9.08 -7.71
C LYS A 59 2.80 8.20 -7.97
N ALA A 60 4.00 8.73 -7.78
CA ALA A 60 5.23 7.97 -7.92
C ALA A 60 5.29 6.78 -6.95
N THR A 61 4.96 6.99 -5.66
CA THR A 61 4.88 5.92 -4.66
C THR A 61 3.84 4.86 -5.02
N LYS A 62 2.64 5.27 -5.46
CA LYS A 62 1.58 4.36 -5.89
C LYS A 62 2.03 3.51 -7.07
N LYS A 63 2.63 4.13 -8.08
CA LYS A 63 3.19 3.44 -9.26
C LYS A 63 4.26 2.44 -8.83
N PHE A 64 5.19 2.85 -7.98
CA PHE A 64 6.26 1.97 -7.48
C PHE A 64 5.69 0.76 -6.72
N ARG A 65 4.72 0.96 -5.81
CA ARG A 65 4.08 -0.13 -5.05
C ARG A 65 3.41 -1.17 -5.96
N GLN A 66 2.95 -0.78 -7.14
CA GLN A 66 2.32 -1.69 -8.11
C GLN A 66 3.33 -2.50 -8.94
N THR A 67 4.60 -2.08 -9.00
CA THR A 67 5.66 -2.86 -9.65
C THR A 67 5.93 -4.16 -8.88
N GLU A 68 6.44 -5.18 -9.56
CA GLU A 68 6.77 -6.46 -8.94
C GLU A 68 7.79 -6.29 -7.80
N LYS A 69 8.85 -5.50 -8.04
CA LYS A 69 9.83 -5.15 -7.01
C LYS A 69 9.18 -4.46 -5.81
N GLY A 70 8.24 -3.55 -6.04
CA GLY A 70 7.51 -2.86 -4.98
C GLY A 70 6.64 -3.80 -4.14
N LYS A 71 5.89 -4.70 -4.79
CA LYS A 71 5.08 -5.73 -4.13
C LYS A 71 5.94 -6.67 -3.29
N LEU A 72 7.06 -7.14 -3.82
CA LEU A 72 8.00 -8.01 -3.12
C LEU A 72 8.59 -7.34 -1.87
N ILE A 73 8.99 -6.07 -1.97
CA ILE A 73 9.48 -5.30 -0.81
C ILE A 73 8.37 -5.18 0.25
N GLN A 74 7.14 -4.87 -0.15
CA GLN A 74 6.02 -4.75 0.76
C GLN A 74 5.68 -6.08 1.45
N GLN A 75 5.69 -7.19 0.69
CA GLN A 75 5.47 -8.53 1.22
C GLN A 75 6.53 -8.90 2.26
N LYS A 76 7.82 -8.69 1.93
CA LYS A 76 8.94 -8.93 2.86
C LYS A 76 8.81 -8.09 4.13
N ALA A 77 8.45 -6.82 4.00
CA ALA A 77 8.23 -5.94 5.15
C ALA A 77 7.05 -6.44 6.03
N SER A 78 5.95 -6.87 5.40
CA SER A 78 4.80 -7.44 6.10
C SER A 78 5.15 -8.73 6.83
N SER A 79 5.81 -9.69 6.16
CA SER A 79 6.28 -10.93 6.79
C SER A 79 7.26 -10.66 7.93
N LYS A 80 8.16 -9.69 7.78
CA LYS A 80 9.08 -9.28 8.85
C LYS A 80 8.29 -8.73 10.05
N TYR A 81 7.32 -7.86 9.81
CA TYR A 81 6.47 -7.29 10.86
C TYR A 81 5.69 -8.36 11.63
N LEU A 82 5.09 -9.33 10.94
CA LEU A 82 4.35 -10.43 11.58
C LEU A 82 5.20 -11.26 12.55
N LYS A 83 6.51 -11.35 12.30
CA LYS A 83 7.48 -12.05 13.17
C LYS A 83 8.00 -11.20 14.33
N THR A 84 7.66 -9.92 14.39
CA THR A 84 8.01 -9.08 15.55
C THR A 84 7.13 -9.44 16.74
N GLU A 85 7.60 -9.14 17.96
CA GLU A 85 6.80 -9.34 19.17
C GLU A 85 5.46 -8.60 19.10
N LYS A 86 5.48 -7.33 18.68
CA LYS A 86 4.26 -6.53 18.48
C LYS A 86 3.32 -7.15 17.45
N GLY A 87 3.85 -7.70 16.36
CA GLY A 87 3.05 -8.40 15.34
C GLY A 87 2.36 -9.64 15.90
N ARG A 88 3.09 -10.47 16.66
CA ARG A 88 2.55 -11.65 17.34
C ARG A 88 1.51 -11.27 18.39
N GLN A 89 1.78 -10.27 19.20
CA GLN A 89 0.86 -9.77 20.22
C GLN A 89 -0.44 -9.27 19.59
N ASN A 90 -0.37 -8.47 18.53
CA ASN A 90 -1.54 -8.01 17.79
C ASN A 90 -2.36 -9.17 17.21
N HIS A 91 -1.69 -10.21 16.68
CA HIS A 91 -2.37 -11.41 16.20
C HIS A 91 -3.08 -12.16 17.34
N LYS A 92 -2.39 -12.34 18.48
CA LYS A 92 -2.96 -12.95 19.68
C LYS A 92 -4.17 -12.17 20.18
N GLU A 93 -4.06 -10.85 20.27
CA GLU A 93 -5.15 -9.97 20.68
C GLU A 93 -6.36 -10.07 19.74
N TYR A 94 -6.13 -10.07 18.42
CA TYR A 94 -7.19 -10.26 17.44
C TYR A 94 -7.91 -11.61 17.64
N CYS A 95 -7.16 -12.69 17.82
CA CYS A 95 -7.70 -14.03 18.08
C CYS A 95 -8.49 -14.10 19.39
N ASN A 96 -8.03 -13.41 20.43
CA ASN A 96 -8.70 -13.35 21.74
C ASN A 96 -9.97 -12.51 21.70
N LYS A 97 -9.97 -11.41 20.94
CA LYS A 97 -11.16 -10.55 20.76
C LYS A 97 -12.21 -11.16 19.84
N ASN A 98 -11.84 -12.12 18.99
CA ASN A 98 -12.73 -12.73 18.00
C ASN A 98 -12.75 -14.27 18.09
N PRO A 99 -13.04 -14.85 19.27
CA PRO A 99 -12.96 -16.29 19.46
C PRO A 99 -14.02 -17.03 18.61
N GLU A 100 -15.24 -16.50 18.53
CA GLU A 100 -16.34 -17.10 17.76
C GLU A 100 -16.05 -17.13 16.26
N LYS A 101 -15.45 -16.07 15.70
CA LYS A 101 -15.02 -16.05 14.29
C LYS A 101 -13.98 -17.12 14.00
N ARG A 102 -13.04 -17.32 14.94
CA ARG A 102 -12.00 -18.35 14.83
C ARG A 102 -12.61 -19.75 14.92
N LYS A 103 -13.53 -19.98 15.87
CA LYS A 103 -14.23 -21.25 16.03
C LYS A 103 -15.09 -21.59 14.81
N ALA A 104 -15.85 -20.64 14.28
CA ALA A 104 -16.67 -20.83 13.08
C ALA A 104 -15.83 -21.22 11.85
N LYS A 105 -14.68 -20.53 11.64
CA LYS A 105 -13.72 -20.92 10.58
C LYS A 105 -13.17 -22.34 10.78
N ASN A 106 -12.85 -22.72 12.02
CA ASN A 106 -12.39 -24.07 12.34
C ASN A 106 -13.49 -25.12 12.09
N ALA A 107 -14.75 -24.79 12.35
CA ALA A 107 -15.89 -25.65 12.08
C ALA A 107 -16.05 -25.91 10.57
N ILE A 108 -15.94 -24.87 9.73
CA ILE A 108 -15.91 -25.02 8.26
C ILE A 108 -14.75 -25.91 7.83
N ALA A 109 -13.52 -25.67 8.32
CA ALA A 109 -12.37 -26.50 7.98
C ALA A 109 -12.54 -27.97 8.42
N SER A 110 -13.21 -28.21 9.55
CA SER A 110 -13.56 -29.56 10.00
C SER A 110 -14.62 -30.21 9.12
N ALA A 111 -15.65 -29.45 8.73
CA ALA A 111 -16.70 -29.91 7.82
C ALA A 111 -16.14 -30.28 6.44
N ILE A 112 -15.19 -29.51 5.91
CA ILE A 112 -14.48 -29.85 4.66
C ILE A 112 -13.68 -31.14 4.81
N ARG A 113 -12.88 -31.27 5.87
CA ARG A 113 -12.08 -32.50 6.11
C ARG A 113 -12.93 -33.75 6.30
N SER A 114 -14.15 -33.60 6.81
CA SER A 114 -15.11 -34.68 7.01
C SER A 114 -16.09 -34.84 5.84
N ASN A 115 -15.85 -34.18 4.71
CA ASN A 115 -16.69 -34.20 3.51
C ASN A 115 -18.15 -33.74 3.73
N LYS A 116 -18.46 -33.05 4.83
CA LYS A 116 -19.77 -32.43 5.09
C LYS A 116 -19.97 -31.14 4.31
N LEU A 117 -18.88 -30.49 3.93
CA LEU A 117 -18.84 -29.35 3.01
C LEU A 117 -17.80 -29.63 1.94
N VAL A 118 -18.06 -29.20 0.71
CA VAL A 118 -17.04 -29.23 -0.35
C VAL A 118 -16.08 -28.06 -0.20
N ARG A 119 -14.97 -28.07 -0.93
CA ARG A 119 -14.07 -26.90 -0.92
C ARG A 119 -14.73 -25.75 -1.70
N PRO A 120 -14.57 -24.49 -1.27
CA PRO A 120 -15.20 -23.37 -1.94
C PRO A 120 -14.65 -23.15 -3.36
N ASP A 121 -13.40 -23.53 -3.63
CA ASP A 121 -12.77 -23.44 -4.96
C ASP A 121 -13.39 -24.40 -6.00
N THR A 122 -14.23 -25.33 -5.59
CA THR A 122 -15.00 -26.19 -6.51
C THR A 122 -16.43 -25.67 -6.75
N LEU A 123 -16.78 -24.51 -6.20
CA LEU A 123 -18.11 -23.92 -6.32
C LEU A 123 -18.06 -22.60 -7.10
N SER A 124 -19.21 -22.19 -7.62
CA SER A 124 -19.38 -20.89 -8.26
C SER A 124 -19.94 -19.87 -7.27
N CYS A 125 -19.44 -18.64 -7.33
CA CYS A 125 -20.01 -17.48 -6.66
C CYS A 125 -21.30 -17.04 -7.40
N SER A 126 -22.21 -16.39 -6.68
CA SER A 126 -23.45 -15.82 -7.27
C SER A 126 -23.23 -14.80 -8.39
N CYS A 127 -22.02 -14.24 -8.53
CA CYS A 127 -21.67 -13.33 -9.62
C CYS A 127 -21.18 -14.05 -10.89
N GLY A 128 -21.13 -15.38 -10.90
CA GLY A 128 -20.65 -16.20 -12.00
C GLY A 128 -19.16 -16.57 -11.95
N GLU A 129 -18.37 -15.91 -11.12
CA GLU A 129 -16.94 -16.21 -10.92
C GLU A 129 -16.72 -17.44 -10.03
N GLN A 130 -15.54 -18.07 -10.12
CA GLN A 130 -15.14 -19.15 -9.21
C GLN A 130 -15.10 -18.64 -7.76
N ALA A 131 -15.74 -19.37 -6.84
CA ALA A 131 -15.67 -19.05 -5.43
C ALA A 131 -14.28 -19.41 -4.87
N MET A 132 -13.87 -18.69 -3.83
CA MET A 132 -12.55 -18.87 -3.20
C MET A 132 -12.65 -19.02 -1.68
N GLU A 133 -13.73 -18.48 -1.08
CA GLU A 133 -13.91 -18.43 0.35
C GLU A 133 -15.38 -18.66 0.72
N TYR A 134 -15.62 -19.09 1.97
CA TYR A 134 -16.95 -19.17 2.57
C TYR A 134 -17.23 -17.93 3.42
N HIS A 135 -18.33 -17.25 3.15
CA HIS A 135 -18.80 -16.09 3.90
C HIS A 135 -19.92 -16.45 4.89
N HIS A 136 -19.80 -16.00 6.14
CA HIS A 136 -20.78 -16.24 7.20
C HIS A 136 -21.88 -15.17 7.18
N HIS A 137 -22.90 -15.37 6.34
CA HIS A 137 -23.96 -14.39 6.12
C HIS A 137 -24.98 -14.29 7.27
N LYS A 138 -25.12 -15.34 8.10
CA LYS A 138 -25.99 -15.36 9.30
C LYS A 138 -25.25 -15.03 10.60
N GLY A 139 -24.05 -14.46 10.51
CA GLY A 139 -23.22 -14.14 11.67
C GLY A 139 -22.45 -15.35 12.21
N TYR A 140 -22.01 -15.25 13.47
CA TYR A 140 -21.04 -16.17 14.08
C TYR A 140 -21.60 -16.96 15.28
N ASP A 141 -22.91 -16.97 15.46
CA ASP A 141 -23.56 -17.79 16.48
C ASP A 141 -23.32 -19.28 16.19
N LEU A 142 -23.23 -20.09 17.25
CA LEU A 142 -22.91 -21.52 17.18
C LEU A 142 -23.77 -22.28 16.16
N LYS A 143 -25.08 -22.01 16.13
CA LYS A 143 -26.04 -22.61 15.20
C LYS A 143 -25.82 -22.24 13.73
N HIS A 144 -25.06 -21.17 13.47
CA HIS A 144 -24.82 -20.61 12.14
C HIS A 144 -23.40 -20.84 11.62
N TRP A 145 -22.56 -21.57 12.35
CA TRP A 145 -21.17 -21.82 11.92
C TRP A 145 -21.04 -22.53 10.57
N LEU A 146 -22.05 -23.31 10.16
CA LEU A 146 -22.08 -23.96 8.84
C LEU A 146 -23.04 -23.28 7.85
N ASN A 147 -23.72 -22.20 8.25
CA ASN A 147 -24.56 -21.39 7.35
C ASN A 147 -23.68 -20.39 6.60
N VAL A 148 -22.99 -20.90 5.59
CA VAL A 148 -22.06 -20.13 4.77
C VAL A 148 -22.45 -20.15 3.29
N VAL A 149 -22.05 -19.10 2.58
CA VAL A 149 -22.19 -19.01 1.12
C VAL A 149 -20.81 -18.96 0.49
N ALA A 150 -20.61 -19.71 -0.60
CA ALA A 150 -19.37 -19.69 -1.37
C ALA A 150 -19.31 -18.40 -2.19
N VAL A 151 -18.23 -17.63 -2.04
CA VAL A 151 -18.06 -16.33 -2.70
C VAL A 151 -16.65 -16.16 -3.26
N CYS A 152 -16.53 -15.42 -4.37
CA CYS A 152 -15.22 -15.01 -4.89
C CYS A 152 -14.63 -13.89 -4.01
N HIS A 153 -13.32 -13.65 -4.09
CA HIS A 153 -12.64 -12.66 -3.24
C HIS A 153 -13.24 -11.25 -3.38
N LYS A 154 -13.60 -10.85 -4.62
CA LYS A 154 -14.22 -9.54 -4.88
C LYS A 154 -15.57 -9.41 -4.18
N CYS A 155 -16.45 -10.41 -4.31
CA CYS A 155 -17.75 -10.41 -3.65
C CYS A 155 -17.61 -10.51 -2.13
N HIS A 156 -16.65 -11.29 -1.61
CA HIS A 156 -16.41 -11.38 -0.18
C HIS A 156 -16.00 -10.03 0.42
N CYS A 157 -15.09 -9.31 -0.25
CA CYS A 157 -14.76 -7.94 0.12
C CYS A 157 -16.01 -7.06 0.06
N SER A 158 -16.75 -7.05 -1.03
CA SER A 158 -17.96 -6.23 -1.18
C SER A 158 -18.97 -6.45 -0.06
N ILE A 159 -19.21 -7.69 0.39
CA ILE A 159 -20.14 -7.97 1.49
C ILE A 159 -19.67 -7.33 2.80
N HIS A 160 -18.37 -7.36 3.11
CA HIS A 160 -17.83 -6.73 4.31
C HIS A 160 -17.71 -5.19 4.20
N TYR A 161 -17.66 -4.63 2.99
CA TYR A 161 -17.60 -3.19 2.73
C TYR A 161 -18.97 -2.55 2.44
N GLN A 162 -20.01 -3.34 2.20
CA GLN A 162 -21.39 -2.85 2.07
C GLN A 162 -21.86 -2.37 3.46
N ARG A 163 -21.92 -1.04 3.63
CA ARG A 163 -22.79 -0.42 4.63
C ARG A 163 -24.21 -0.96 4.41
N PRO A 164 -25.01 -1.21 5.47
CA PRO A 164 -26.40 -1.57 5.26
C PRO A 164 -27.06 -0.43 4.50
N THR A 165 -27.40 -0.67 3.24
CA THR A 165 -28.40 0.10 2.53
C THR A 165 -29.72 -0.23 3.23
N MET A 166 -30.20 0.71 4.04
CA MET A 166 -31.58 0.72 4.50
C MET A 166 -32.47 0.64 3.25
N LEU A 167 -33.11 -0.51 3.05
CA LEU A 167 -34.11 -0.73 2.02
C LEU A 167 -35.40 -1.10 2.74
N GLY A 168 -36.45 -0.32 2.47
CA GLY A 168 -37.85 -0.58 2.82
C GLY A 168 -38.27 0.02 4.15
#